data_AF-A0A1E3Q3G6-F1
#
_entry.id   AF-A0A1E3Q3G6-F1
#
_cell.length_a   1.000
_cell.length_b   1.000
_cell.length_c   1.000
_cell.angle_alpha   90.00
_cell.angle_beta   90.00
_cell.angle_gamma   90.00
#
_symmetry.space_group_name_H-M   'P 1'
#
loop_
_entity.id
_entity.type
_entity.pdbx_description
1 polymer ?
#
loop_
_entity_poly.entity_id
_entity_poly.type
_entity_poly.pdbx_seq_one_letter_code
_entity_poly.pdbx_strand_id
1 'polypeptide(L)'
;AADLLAGKFKYDDLPPLAHTKMDEHRFKRMYNRVAAWEMPNLRQMATEFVPRNMKQMEVFEFRYTSLMGQEHESEAKVVVQCRAREVADTFFGKGEEKAKRLHKFKLLCGARYNYTTDIVRMSCDNFPNSIQNKQYLVDTLKRLLKESRDLSKDSFEDIPLDTRHVKRKAKTPQFPEEWAKPQD
;
A
#
# COMPACT_ATOMS: atom_id res chain seq x y z
N ALA A 1 -37.07 48.33 -17.23
CA ALA A 1 -36.47 46.98 -17.34
C ALA A 1 -37.27 45.89 -16.60
N ALA A 2 -37.97 46.21 -15.50
CA ALA A 2 -38.81 45.24 -14.78
C ALA A 2 -40.10 44.81 -15.52
N ASP A 3 -40.62 45.60 -16.46
CA ASP A 3 -41.85 45.26 -17.21
C ASP A 3 -41.70 44.09 -18.20
N LEU A 4 -40.47 43.73 -18.60
CA LEU A 4 -40.23 42.53 -19.41
C LEU A 4 -40.36 41.23 -18.59
N LEU A 5 -40.38 41.32 -17.26
CA LEU A 5 -40.58 40.19 -16.34
C LEU A 5 -42.04 40.00 -15.91
N ALA A 6 -42.93 40.93 -16.26
CA ALA A 6 -44.35 40.88 -15.90
C ALA A 6 -45.22 40.14 -16.95
N GLY A 7 -44.59 39.41 -17.88
CA GLY A 7 -45.29 38.57 -18.84
C GLY A 7 -45.87 37.33 -18.18
N LYS A 8 -47.10 36.95 -18.55
CA LYS A 8 -47.68 35.65 -18.14
C LYS A 8 -46.76 34.52 -18.61
N PHE A 9 -46.46 33.58 -17.72
CA PHE A 9 -45.67 32.39 -18.02
C PHE A 9 -46.33 31.58 -19.14
N LYS A 10 -45.55 31.21 -20.17
CA LYS A 10 -46.05 30.55 -21.39
C LYS A 10 -45.81 29.04 -21.42
N TYR A 11 -45.35 28.45 -20.31
CA TYR A 11 -44.97 27.03 -20.23
C TYR A 11 -43.80 26.64 -21.16
N ASP A 12 -42.91 27.59 -21.43
CA ASP A 12 -41.76 27.50 -22.32
C ASP A 12 -40.41 27.25 -21.61
N ASP A 13 -40.38 27.29 -20.28
CA ASP A 13 -39.19 27.01 -19.47
C ASP A 13 -39.50 26.15 -18.25
N LEU A 14 -38.46 25.53 -17.69
CA LEU A 14 -38.54 24.68 -16.52
C LEU A 14 -38.13 25.43 -15.25
N PRO A 15 -38.66 25.05 -14.07
CA PRO A 15 -38.16 25.57 -12.80
C PRO A 15 -36.67 25.24 -12.59
N PRO A 16 -35.94 26.01 -11.77
CA PRO A 16 -34.52 25.78 -11.51
C PRO A 16 -34.18 24.35 -11.07
N LEU A 17 -35.02 23.73 -10.22
CA LEU A 17 -34.84 22.34 -9.78
C LEU A 17 -34.93 21.33 -10.94
N ALA A 18 -35.79 21.61 -11.93
CA ALA A 18 -35.92 20.76 -13.11
C ALA A 18 -34.74 20.94 -14.07
N HIS A 19 -34.18 22.15 -14.19
CA HIS A 19 -32.91 22.37 -14.90
C HIS A 19 -31.76 21.59 -14.27
N THR A 20 -31.63 21.59 -12.93
CA THR A 20 -30.62 20.77 -12.25
C THR A 20 -30.75 19.29 -12.60
N LYS A 21 -31.98 18.74 -12.62
CA LYS A 21 -32.23 17.35 -13.04
C LYS A 21 -31.90 17.11 -14.52
N MET A 22 -32.16 18.07 -15.39
CA MET A 22 -31.78 17.97 -16.80
C MET A 22 -30.26 17.94 -16.98
N ASP A 23 -29.54 18.77 -16.22
CA ASP A 23 -28.07 18.81 -16.26
C ASP A 23 -27.46 17.53 -15.71
N GLU A 24 -27.99 16.98 -14.62
CA GLU A 24 -27.63 15.63 -14.15
C GLU A 24 -27.85 14.57 -15.25
N HIS A 25 -28.96 14.66 -15.98
CA HIS A 25 -29.24 13.73 -17.08
C HIS A 25 -28.28 13.93 -18.28
N ARG A 26 -27.88 15.17 -18.57
CA ARG A 26 -26.84 15.46 -19.57
C ARG A 26 -25.48 14.91 -19.14
N PHE A 27 -25.12 15.08 -17.87
CA PHE A 27 -23.90 14.53 -17.28
C PHE A 27 -23.87 13.01 -17.37
N LYS A 28 -24.96 12.32 -16.99
CA LYS A 28 -25.09 10.86 -17.16
C LYS A 28 -24.89 10.43 -18.62
N ARG A 29 -25.51 11.13 -19.56
CA ARG A 29 -25.35 10.86 -21.01
C ARG A 29 -23.91 11.07 -21.48
N MET A 30 -23.20 12.06 -20.94
CA MET A 30 -21.78 12.28 -21.22
C MET A 30 -20.95 11.06 -20.79
N TYR A 31 -21.10 10.57 -19.56
CA TYR A 31 -20.38 9.37 -19.10
C TYR A 31 -20.76 8.12 -19.87
N ASN A 32 -22.04 7.96 -20.23
CA ASN A 32 -22.47 6.84 -21.07
C ASN A 32 -21.80 6.87 -22.44
N ARG A 33 -21.60 8.06 -23.02
CA ARG A 33 -20.88 8.22 -24.30
C ARG A 33 -19.40 7.84 -24.15
N VAL A 34 -18.73 8.33 -23.11
CA VAL A 34 -17.34 7.98 -22.78
C VAL A 34 -17.20 6.46 -22.59
N ALA A 35 -18.13 5.84 -21.85
CA ALA A 35 -18.15 4.41 -21.62
C ALA A 35 -18.35 3.59 -22.90
N ALA A 36 -19.21 4.05 -23.81
CA ALA A 36 -19.50 3.35 -25.05
C ALA A 36 -18.38 3.48 -26.11
N TRP A 37 -17.75 4.66 -26.21
CA TRP A 37 -16.88 4.99 -27.35
C TRP A 37 -15.40 5.16 -26.98
N GLU A 38 -15.08 5.64 -25.77
CA GLU A 38 -13.70 5.91 -25.35
C GLU A 38 -13.12 4.76 -24.53
N MET A 39 -13.88 4.22 -23.56
CA MET A 39 -13.41 3.13 -22.70
C MET A 39 -12.95 1.86 -23.47
N PRO A 40 -13.59 1.44 -24.57
CA PRO A 40 -13.09 0.30 -25.35
C PRO A 40 -11.69 0.50 -25.91
N ASN A 41 -11.27 1.75 -26.16
CA ASN A 41 -9.92 2.06 -26.65
C ASN A 41 -8.86 1.84 -25.56
N LEU A 42 -9.22 1.98 -24.27
CA LEU A 42 -8.30 1.69 -23.17
C LEU A 42 -7.88 0.22 -23.11
N ARG A 43 -8.72 -0.69 -23.62
CA ARG A 43 -8.40 -2.13 -23.70
C ARG A 43 -7.15 -2.39 -24.55
N GLN A 44 -6.88 -1.55 -25.55
CA GLN A 44 -5.71 -1.70 -26.41
C GLN A 44 -4.39 -1.43 -25.65
N MET A 45 -4.45 -0.65 -24.57
CA MET A 45 -3.32 -0.33 -23.70
C MET A 45 -3.25 -1.23 -22.45
N ALA A 46 -4.15 -2.20 -22.32
CA ALA A 46 -4.17 -3.09 -21.16
C ALA A 46 -3.03 -4.12 -21.26
N THR A 47 -2.30 -4.28 -20.17
CA THR A 47 -1.25 -5.30 -20.02
C THR A 47 -1.73 -6.40 -19.08
N GLU A 48 -1.26 -7.64 -19.30
CA GLU A 48 -1.56 -8.76 -18.42
C GLU A 48 -0.88 -8.59 -17.05
N PHE A 49 -1.57 -9.00 -15.99
CA PHE A 49 -0.99 -8.98 -14.65
C PHE A 49 0.04 -10.10 -14.50
N VAL A 50 1.30 -9.71 -14.32
CA VAL A 50 2.39 -10.65 -14.00
C VAL A 50 2.61 -10.65 -12.49
N PRO A 51 2.45 -11.81 -11.81
CA PRO A 51 2.73 -11.90 -10.38
C PRO A 51 4.21 -11.66 -10.11
N ARG A 52 4.52 -11.11 -8.93
CA ARG A 52 5.92 -10.82 -8.55
C ARG A 52 6.75 -12.08 -8.51
N ASN A 53 7.92 -12.03 -9.14
CA ASN A 53 8.93 -13.06 -9.08
C ASN A 53 9.77 -12.88 -7.82
N MET A 54 9.52 -13.75 -6.84
CA MET A 54 10.15 -13.72 -5.51
C MET A 54 11.67 -14.00 -5.51
N LYS A 55 12.33 -14.15 -6.67
CA LYS A 55 13.76 -14.49 -6.76
C LYS A 55 14.72 -13.29 -6.70
N GLN A 56 14.23 -12.04 -6.71
CA GLN A 56 15.08 -10.83 -6.80
C GLN A 56 14.57 -9.65 -5.93
N MET A 57 14.78 -8.40 -6.39
CA MET A 57 14.45 -7.14 -5.70
C MET A 57 12.94 -6.92 -5.49
N GLU A 58 12.08 -7.73 -6.10
CA GLU A 58 10.62 -7.65 -5.96
C GLU A 58 10.10 -8.10 -4.59
N VAL A 59 10.98 -8.57 -3.70
CA VAL A 59 10.66 -8.84 -2.28
C VAL A 59 10.29 -7.56 -1.52
N PHE A 60 10.76 -6.40 -1.97
CA PHE A 60 10.46 -5.11 -1.33
C PHE A 60 9.24 -4.45 -1.95
N GLU A 61 8.21 -4.23 -1.13
CA GLU A 61 6.98 -3.54 -1.52
C GLU A 61 7.11 -2.05 -1.18
N PHE A 62 7.21 -1.20 -2.19
CA PHE A 62 7.18 0.25 -2.00
C PHE A 62 5.75 0.77 -2.18
N ARG A 63 5.25 1.47 -1.16
CA ARG A 63 3.96 2.14 -1.18
C ARG A 63 4.15 3.65 -1.26
N TYR A 64 3.52 4.25 -2.26
CA TYR A 64 3.43 5.69 -2.49
C TYR A 64 2.00 6.14 -2.23
N THR A 65 1.83 7.38 -1.78
CA THR A 65 0.53 8.01 -1.59
C THR A 65 0.44 9.18 -2.56
N SER A 66 -0.66 9.27 -3.30
CA SER A 66 -0.95 10.44 -4.14
C SER A 66 -2.40 10.85 -3.94
N LEU A 67 -2.60 12.13 -3.67
CA LEU A 67 -3.87 12.83 -3.52
C LEU A 67 -4.11 13.61 -4.81
N MET A 68 -4.67 12.92 -5.80
CA MET A 68 -4.89 13.45 -7.15
C MET A 68 -5.59 14.82 -7.12
N GLY A 69 -4.86 15.88 -7.50
CA GLY A 69 -5.37 17.25 -7.59
C GLY A 69 -5.21 18.10 -6.32
N GLN A 70 -4.61 17.57 -5.25
CA GLN A 70 -4.29 18.31 -4.04
C GLN A 70 -2.81 18.13 -3.69
N GLU A 71 -2.08 19.22 -3.51
CA GLU A 71 -0.72 19.15 -2.98
C GLU A 71 -0.77 18.92 -1.47
N HIS A 72 -0.10 17.88 -1.00
CA HIS A 72 -0.04 17.55 0.42
C HIS A 72 1.32 16.96 0.79
N GLU A 73 1.87 17.38 1.93
CA GLU A 73 3.21 16.97 2.37
C GLU A 73 3.35 15.44 2.52
N SER A 74 2.25 14.75 2.90
CA SER A 74 2.27 13.28 3.01
C SER A 74 2.45 12.53 1.69
N GLU A 75 2.39 13.19 0.52
CA GLU A 75 2.76 12.57 -0.75
C GLU A 75 4.26 12.28 -0.86
N ALA A 76 5.10 13.07 -0.16
CA ALA A 76 6.53 12.86 -0.11
C ALA A 76 6.89 11.54 0.57
N LYS A 77 6.09 11.11 1.56
CA LYS A 77 6.34 9.93 2.37
C LYS A 77 6.30 8.63 1.55
N VAL A 78 7.37 7.85 1.65
CA VAL A 78 7.46 6.51 1.07
C VAL A 78 7.52 5.47 2.19
N VAL A 79 6.79 4.37 2.02
CA VAL A 79 6.84 3.22 2.94
C VAL A 79 7.38 2.02 2.19
N VAL A 80 8.35 1.32 2.76
CA VAL A 80 8.79 0.01 2.28
C VAL A 80 8.40 -1.08 3.27
N GLN A 81 7.93 -2.19 2.72
CA GLN A 81 7.51 -3.38 3.44
C GLN A 81 8.18 -4.61 2.83
N CYS A 82 8.62 -5.54 3.67
CA CYS A 82 9.06 -6.86 3.22
C CYS A 82 8.82 -7.90 4.31
N ARG A 83 8.77 -9.18 3.93
CA ARG A 83 8.79 -10.28 4.90
C ARG A 83 10.22 -10.74 5.15
N ALA A 84 10.58 -10.94 6.43
CA ALA A 84 11.95 -11.29 6.80
C ALA A 84 12.37 -12.66 6.24
N ARG A 85 11.45 -13.64 6.17
CA ARG A 85 11.70 -14.93 5.53
C ARG A 85 12.03 -14.81 4.04
N GLU A 86 11.25 -14.04 3.30
CA GLU A 86 11.43 -13.85 1.85
C GLU A 86 12.78 -13.17 1.55
N VAL A 87 13.15 -12.18 2.36
CA VAL A 87 14.48 -11.53 2.29
C VAL A 87 15.61 -12.54 2.53
N ALA A 88 15.43 -13.48 3.46
CA ALA A 88 16.44 -14.50 3.73
C ALA A 88 16.57 -15.52 2.60
N ASP A 89 15.47 -15.89 1.96
CA ASP A 89 15.45 -16.80 0.81
C ASP A 89 16.20 -16.20 -0.39
N THR A 90 16.06 -14.89 -0.62
CA THR A 90 16.72 -14.23 -1.76
C THR A 90 18.15 -13.79 -1.48
N PHE A 91 18.45 -13.28 -0.28
CA PHE A 91 19.70 -12.58 -0.01
C PHE A 91 20.70 -13.30 0.91
N PHE A 92 20.30 -14.31 1.69
CA PHE A 92 21.18 -14.90 2.73
C PHE A 92 21.73 -16.29 2.42
N GLY A 93 21.37 -16.89 1.28
CA GLY A 93 21.89 -18.20 0.84
C GLY A 93 21.18 -19.38 1.50
N LYS A 94 21.86 -20.54 1.60
CA LYS A 94 21.33 -21.79 2.17
C LYS A 94 22.15 -22.23 3.39
N GLY A 95 21.55 -23.06 4.26
CA GLY A 95 22.23 -23.69 5.40
C GLY A 95 22.03 -22.95 6.74
N GLU A 96 22.84 -23.31 7.73
CA GLU A 96 22.76 -22.78 9.11
C GLU A 96 23.11 -21.28 9.20
N GLU A 97 24.00 -20.80 8.33
CA GLU A 97 24.34 -19.37 8.24
C GLU A 97 23.14 -18.51 7.89
N LYS A 98 22.16 -19.05 7.14
CA LYS A 98 20.93 -18.33 6.79
C LYS A 98 20.13 -17.96 8.04
N ALA A 99 20.02 -18.88 9.00
CA ALA A 99 19.30 -18.65 10.23
C ALA A 99 19.99 -17.59 11.08
N LYS A 100 21.33 -17.62 11.16
CA LYS A 100 22.16 -16.62 11.85
C LYS A 100 22.01 -15.23 11.23
N ARG A 101 22.14 -15.10 9.91
CA ARG A 101 21.95 -13.84 9.17
C ARG A 101 20.53 -13.28 9.32
N LEU A 102 19.51 -14.15 9.25
CA LEU A 102 18.11 -13.76 9.46
C LEU A 102 17.86 -13.28 10.89
N HIS A 103 18.43 -13.95 11.88
CA HIS A 103 18.32 -13.55 13.29
C HIS A 103 18.93 -12.16 13.50
N LYS A 104 20.17 -11.96 13.03
CA LYS A 104 20.85 -10.67 13.02
C LYS A 104 20.05 -9.59 12.30
N PHE A 105 19.50 -9.89 11.12
CA PHE A 105 18.64 -8.98 10.37
C PHE A 105 17.43 -8.52 11.18
N LYS A 106 16.76 -9.44 11.89
CA LYS A 106 15.60 -9.12 12.75
C LYS A 106 15.99 -8.22 13.92
N LEU A 107 17.13 -8.50 14.55
CA LEU A 107 17.67 -7.67 15.64
C LEU A 107 18.00 -6.26 15.17
N LEU A 108 18.69 -6.11 14.03
CA LEU A 108 19.03 -4.80 13.45
C LEU A 108 17.79 -3.98 13.06
N CYS A 109 16.70 -4.64 12.65
CA CYS A 109 15.44 -3.96 12.37
C CYS A 109 14.77 -3.39 13.64
N GLY A 110 15.04 -3.98 14.81
CA GLY A 110 14.47 -3.58 16.10
C GLY A 110 12.94 -3.44 16.06
N ALA A 111 12.44 -2.26 16.47
CA ALA A 111 11.01 -1.98 16.53
C ALA A 111 10.28 -2.02 15.17
N ARG A 112 11.01 -2.01 14.05
CA ARG A 112 10.45 -2.04 12.69
C ARG A 112 10.02 -3.43 12.25
N TYR A 113 10.53 -4.48 12.91
CA TYR A 113 10.17 -5.86 12.66
C TYR A 113 8.98 -6.29 13.53
N ASN A 114 7.93 -6.84 12.94
CA ASN A 114 6.83 -7.44 13.69
C ASN A 114 6.98 -8.96 13.71
N TYR A 115 7.21 -9.52 14.91
CA TYR A 115 7.40 -10.97 15.08
C TYR A 115 6.14 -11.81 14.80
N THR A 116 4.94 -11.23 14.92
CA THR A 116 3.68 -11.96 14.71
C THR A 116 3.34 -12.13 13.23
N THR A 117 3.62 -11.13 12.41
CA THR A 117 3.34 -11.15 10.97
C THR A 117 4.58 -11.43 10.11
N ASP A 118 5.77 -11.48 10.72
CA ASP A 118 7.08 -11.58 10.06
C ASP A 118 7.38 -10.44 9.07
N ILE A 119 6.74 -9.28 9.26
CA ILE A 119 6.87 -8.12 8.37
C ILE A 119 7.84 -7.10 8.98
N VAL A 120 8.80 -6.65 8.18
CA VAL A 120 9.58 -5.43 8.43
C VAL A 120 8.93 -4.28 7.68
N ARG A 121 8.63 -3.19 8.39
CA ARG A 121 8.05 -1.98 7.80
C ARG A 121 8.85 -0.77 8.23
N MET A 122 9.29 0.03 7.25
CA MET A 122 9.97 1.29 7.50
C MET A 122 9.48 2.35 6.50
N SER A 123 9.50 3.61 6.93
CA SER A 123 9.09 4.74 6.10
C SER A 123 10.10 5.87 6.21
N CYS A 124 10.19 6.68 5.17
CA CYS A 124 10.98 7.90 5.15
C CYS A 124 10.12 9.06 4.67
N ASP A 125 10.25 10.19 5.35
CA ASP A 125 9.54 11.45 5.09
C ASP A 125 10.45 12.65 5.38
N ASN A 126 11.76 12.45 5.22
CA ASN A 126 12.77 13.43 5.59
C ASN A 126 13.05 14.43 4.47
N PHE A 127 12.76 14.04 3.23
CA PHE A 127 13.01 14.84 2.03
C PHE A 127 11.68 15.29 1.40
N PRO A 128 11.65 16.44 0.72
CA PRO A 128 10.44 16.94 0.07
C PRO A 128 10.01 16.05 -1.11
N ASN A 129 10.95 15.36 -1.75
CA ASN A 129 10.68 14.54 -2.93
C ASN A 129 10.56 13.05 -2.55
N SER A 130 9.48 12.40 -3.01
CA SER A 130 9.25 10.97 -2.81
C SER A 130 10.36 10.09 -3.39
N ILE A 131 10.96 10.51 -4.52
CA ILE A 131 12.10 9.83 -5.14
C ILE A 131 13.32 9.82 -4.20
N GLN A 132 13.60 10.93 -3.52
CA GLN A 132 14.71 11.03 -2.57
C GLN A 132 14.45 10.17 -1.33
N ASN A 133 13.22 10.21 -0.80
CA ASN A 133 12.80 9.34 0.31
C ASN A 133 12.93 7.85 -0.05
N LYS A 134 12.55 7.45 -1.27
CA LYS A 134 12.76 6.09 -1.78
C LYS A 134 14.24 5.73 -1.85
N GLN A 135 15.07 6.60 -2.42
CA GLN A 135 16.51 6.35 -2.55
C GLN A 135 17.16 6.13 -1.18
N TYR A 136 16.81 6.96 -0.19
CA TYR A 136 17.26 6.80 1.18
C TYR A 136 16.84 5.45 1.78
N LEU A 137 15.59 5.01 1.54
CA LEU A 137 15.12 3.69 1.97
C LEU A 137 15.90 2.55 1.29
N VAL A 138 16.22 2.69 0.01
CA VAL A 138 17.03 1.70 -0.71
C VAL A 138 18.44 1.61 -0.12
N ASP A 139 19.08 2.74 0.16
CA ASP A 139 20.45 2.76 0.68
C ASP A 139 20.53 2.27 2.13
N THR A 140 19.52 2.57 2.95
CA THR A 140 19.39 2.00 4.29
C THR A 140 19.16 0.49 4.25
N LEU A 141 18.31 -0.02 3.35
CA LEU A 141 18.12 -1.46 3.16
C LEU A 141 19.41 -2.15 2.68
N LYS A 142 20.16 -1.56 1.74
CA LYS A 142 21.46 -2.09 1.31
C LYS A 142 22.44 -2.18 2.48
N ARG A 143 22.50 -1.15 3.33
CA ARG A 143 23.35 -1.14 4.52
C ARG A 143 22.94 -2.24 5.50
N LEU A 144 21.65 -2.37 5.77
CA LEU A 144 21.10 -3.39 6.66
C LEU A 144 21.38 -4.80 6.13
N LEU A 145 21.19 -5.04 4.83
CA LEU A 145 21.52 -6.32 4.20
C LEU A 145 23.02 -6.63 4.28
N LYS A 146 23.89 -5.63 4.07
CA LYS A 146 25.33 -5.78 4.20
C LYS A 146 25.73 -6.17 5.63
N GLU A 147 25.27 -5.41 6.62
CA GLU A 147 25.56 -5.68 8.04
C GLU A 147 25.02 -7.04 8.48
N SER A 148 23.85 -7.45 7.98
CA SER A 148 23.28 -8.77 8.30
C SER A 148 24.03 -9.95 7.69
N ARG A 149 24.74 -9.76 6.57
CA ARG A 149 25.57 -10.79 5.93
C ARG A 149 26.91 -10.96 6.63
N ASP A 150 27.45 -9.89 7.20
CA ASP A 150 28.74 -9.85 7.87
C ASP A 150 28.68 -10.55 9.23
N LEU A 151 28.95 -11.86 9.27
CA LEU A 151 28.98 -12.69 10.49
C LEU A 151 30.34 -12.66 11.23
N SER A 152 31.39 -12.12 10.60
CA SER A 152 32.77 -12.20 11.12
C SER A 152 33.05 -11.27 12.30
N LYS A 153 32.35 -10.14 12.41
CA LYS A 153 32.54 -9.19 13.51
C LYS A 153 31.71 -9.54 14.73
N ASP A 154 30.43 -9.80 14.51
CA ASP A 154 29.45 -10.11 15.55
C ASP A 154 28.27 -10.87 14.93
N SER A 155 27.89 -11.99 15.52
CA SER A 155 26.79 -12.85 15.05
C SER A 155 25.46 -12.54 15.75
N PHE A 156 25.50 -11.88 16.92
CA PHE A 156 24.34 -11.66 17.80
C PHE A 156 23.52 -12.93 18.11
N GLU A 157 24.19 -14.06 18.31
CA GLU A 157 23.53 -15.33 18.68
C GLU A 157 23.15 -15.37 20.17
N ASP A 158 23.85 -14.61 20.98
CA ASP A 158 23.68 -14.44 22.41
C ASP A 158 22.51 -13.51 22.79
N ILE A 159 22.09 -12.64 21.87
CA ILE A 159 21.03 -11.66 22.12
C ILE A 159 19.67 -12.22 21.70
N PRO A 160 18.70 -12.39 22.61
CA PRO A 160 17.36 -12.82 22.23
C PRO A 160 16.61 -11.73 21.45
N LEU A 161 15.71 -12.13 20.56
CA LEU A 161 14.84 -11.21 19.83
C LEU A 161 13.93 -10.42 20.79
N ASP A 162 14.08 -9.10 20.80
CA ASP A 162 13.17 -8.22 21.55
C ASP A 162 11.79 -8.17 20.88
N THR A 163 10.75 -8.43 21.67
CA THR A 163 9.34 -8.47 21.23
C THR A 163 8.46 -7.44 21.96
N ARG A 164 9.05 -6.61 22.84
CA ARG A 164 8.31 -5.70 23.74
C ARG A 164 7.51 -4.63 22.99
N HIS A 165 7.93 -4.22 21.80
CA HIS A 165 7.24 -3.20 21.00
C HIS A 165 5.96 -3.72 20.32
N VAL A 166 5.83 -5.04 20.14
CA VAL A 166 4.66 -5.63 19.49
C VAL A 166 3.59 -5.93 20.54
N LYS A 167 2.56 -5.09 20.59
CA LYS A 167 1.39 -5.34 21.44
C LYS A 167 0.64 -6.58 20.94
N ARG A 168 0.54 -7.59 21.80
CA ARG A 168 -0.27 -8.78 21.53
C ARG A 168 -1.74 -8.37 21.46
N LYS A 169 -2.40 -8.65 20.34
CA LYS A 169 -3.86 -8.53 20.26
C LYS A 169 -4.47 -9.67 21.05
N ALA A 170 -5.45 -9.37 21.89
CA ALA A 170 -6.23 -10.41 22.55
C ALA A 170 -6.85 -11.30 21.47
N LYS A 171 -6.78 -12.62 21.66
CA LYS A 171 -7.45 -13.56 20.75
C LYS A 171 -8.95 -13.26 20.83
N THR A 172 -9.56 -12.98 19.70
CA THR A 172 -11.03 -12.93 19.63
C THR A 172 -11.56 -14.32 19.95
N PRO A 173 -12.56 -14.44 20.85
CA PRO A 173 -13.19 -15.72 21.12
C PRO A 173 -13.73 -16.26 19.80
N GLN A 174 -13.34 -17.48 19.45
CA GLN A 174 -13.85 -18.18 18.28
C GLN A 174 -15.08 -18.97 18.68
N PHE A 175 -16.00 -19.14 17.74
CA PHE A 175 -17.14 -20.03 17.94
C PHE A 175 -16.62 -21.45 18.20
N PRO A 176 -16.97 -22.09 19.32
CA PRO A 176 -16.56 -23.46 19.60
C PRO A 176 -17.08 -24.42 18.53
N GLU A 177 -16.20 -25.28 18.01
CA GLU A 177 -16.58 -26.27 17.01
C GLU A 177 -17.64 -27.25 17.55
N GLU A 178 -17.62 -27.53 18.86
CA GLU A 178 -18.62 -28.36 19.55
C GLU A 178 -20.05 -27.81 19.44
N TRP A 179 -20.22 -26.51 19.20
CA TRP A 179 -21.52 -25.88 19.02
C TRP A 179 -21.97 -25.89 17.54
N ALA A 180 -21.10 -26.32 16.63
CA ALA A 180 -21.48 -26.49 15.24
C ALA A 180 -22.45 -27.67 15.16
N LYS A 181 -23.64 -27.40 14.64
CA LYS A 181 -24.65 -28.43 14.38
C LYS A 181 -24.63 -28.73 12.87
N PRO A 182 -23.92 -29.79 12.42
CA PRO A 182 -23.77 -30.07 10.99
C PRO A 182 -25.04 -30.63 10.32
N GLN A 183 -26.08 -30.95 11.11
CA GLN A 183 -27.34 -31.55 10.65
C GLN A 183 -28.53 -30.56 10.65
N ASP A 184 -28.36 -29.38 11.24
CA ASP A 184 -29.30 -28.24 11.15
C ASP A 184 -28.92 -27.37 9.94
#